data_AF-A0A927TPD9-F1
#
_entry.id   AF-A0A927TPD9-F1
#
_cell.length_a   1.000
_cell.length_b   1.000
_cell.length_c   1.000
_cell.angle_alpha   90.00
_cell.angle_beta   90.00
_cell.angle_gamma   90.00
#
_symmetry.space_group_name_H-M   'P 1'
#
loop_
_entity.id
_entity.type
_entity.pdbx_description
1 polymer ?
#
loop_
_entity_poly.entity_id
_entity_poly.type
_entity_poly.pdbx_seq_one_letter_code
_entity_poly.pdbx_strand_id
1 'polypeptide(L)' 'MQETEFYCKKYKKSMKMSYMATGNLDTPIMVGMTFKCHTCKKVSIMKKYTEGDIVAKVDKDNRYYL' A
#
# COMPACT_ATOMS: atom_id res chain seq x y z
N MET A 1 4.24 -7.51 -14.27
CA MET A 1 3.29 -7.15 -13.19
C MET A 1 4.13 -6.68 -12.01
N GLN A 2 3.88 -5.48 -11.50
CA GLN A 2 4.68 -4.89 -10.42
C GLN A 2 4.03 -5.24 -9.08
N GLU A 3 4.78 -5.89 -8.18
CA GLU A 3 4.33 -6.17 -6.82
C GLU A 3 4.70 -5.00 -5.91
N THR A 4 3.73 -4.44 -5.19
CA THR A 4 3.95 -3.39 -4.20
C THR A 4 3.78 -3.95 -2.80
N GLU A 5 4.81 -3.85 -1.96
CA GLU A 5 4.77 -4.26 -0.57
C GLU A 5 4.42 -3.09 0.36
N PHE A 6 3.60 -3.34 1.38
CA PHE A 6 3.18 -2.31 2.33
C PHE A 6 4.07 -2.28 3.58
N TYR A 7 4.54 -1.09 3.93
CA TYR A 7 5.40 -0.82 5.08
C TYR A 7 4.77 0.23 5.98
N CYS A 8 5.07 0.15 7.28
CA CYS A 8 4.69 1.23 8.20
C CYS A 8 5.70 2.38 8.11
N LYS A 9 5.24 3.62 7.86
CA LYS A 9 6.12 4.81 7.79
C LYS A 9 6.91 5.06 9.08
N LYS A 10 6.33 4.74 10.24
CA LYS A 10 6.97 4.97 11.56
C LYS A 10 8.10 3.97 11.85
N TYR A 11 7.85 2.67 11.63
CA TYR A 11 8.79 1.61 12.00
C TYR A 11 9.57 1.03 10.83
N LYS A 12 9.26 1.44 9.60
CA LYS A 12 9.87 0.92 8.35
C LYS A 12 9.86 -0.60 8.26
N LYS A 13 8.86 -1.25 8.89
CA LYS A 13 8.67 -2.70 8.86
C LYS A 13 7.55 -3.07 7.90
N SER A 14 7.74 -4.17 7.19
CA SER A 14 6.72 -4.77 6.33
C SER A 14 5.49 -5.12 7.16
N MET A 15 4.32 -4.80 6.60
CA MET A 15 3.02 -5.20 7.14
C MET A 15 2.63 -6.59 6.64
N LYS A 16 3.53 -7.30 5.94
CA LYS A 16 3.30 -8.62 5.32
C LYS A 16 2.07 -8.64 4.41
N MET A 17 1.90 -7.56 3.68
CA MET A 17 0.85 -7.43 2.69
C MET A 17 1.48 -6.91 1.40
N SER A 18 1.14 -7.54 0.29
CA SER A 18 1.53 -7.08 -1.04
C SER A 18 0.31 -6.96 -1.95
N TYR A 19 0.44 -6.12 -2.97
CA TYR A 19 -0.55 -5.94 -4.02
C TYR A 19 0.12 -6.13 -5.37
N MET A 20 -0.45 -6.99 -6.20
CA MET A 20 0.01 -7.18 -7.58
C MET A 20 -0.76 -6.24 -8.49
N ALA A 21 -0.03 -5.30 -9.10
CA ALA A 21 -0.61 -4.36 -10.05
C ALA A 21 -1.08 -5.08 -11.32
N THR A 22 -2.29 -4.74 -11.75
CA THR A 22 -2.96 -5.31 -12.93
C THR A 22 -2.59 -4.58 -14.23
N GLY A 23 -2.03 -3.38 -14.13
CA GLY A 23 -1.63 -2.52 -15.24
C GLY A 23 -2.66 -1.44 -15.61
N ASN A 24 -3.80 -1.38 -14.91
CA ASN A 24 -4.81 -0.34 -15.13
C ASN A 24 -4.80 0.68 -13.99
N LEU A 25 -4.24 1.86 -14.27
CA LEU A 25 -3.99 2.93 -13.30
C LEU A 25 -5.26 3.54 -12.70
N ASP A 26 -6.40 3.50 -13.40
CA ASP A 26 -7.67 4.07 -12.96
C ASP A 26 -8.47 3.11 -12.08
N THR A 27 -8.02 1.87 -11.93
CA THR A 27 -8.71 0.86 -11.13
C THR A 27 -8.73 1.31 -9.67
N PRO A 28 -9.91 1.46 -9.04
CA PRO A 28 -9.99 1.72 -7.61
C PRO A 28 -9.56 0.47 -6.86
N ILE A 29 -8.62 0.64 -5.93
CA ILE A 29 -8.05 -0.46 -5.15
C ILE A 29 -8.19 -0.20 -3.66
N MET A 30 -8.28 -1.30 -2.89
CA MET A 30 -8.29 -1.27 -1.43
C MET A 30 -9.43 -0.45 -0.81
N VAL A 31 -10.54 -0.30 -1.53
CA VAL A 31 -11.72 0.44 -1.06
C VAL A 31 -12.32 -0.27 0.15
N GLY A 32 -12.42 0.45 1.27
CA GLY A 32 -12.96 -0.09 2.51
C GLY A 32 -11.99 -1.00 3.27
N MET A 33 -10.76 -1.19 2.78
CA MET A 33 -9.74 -1.95 3.50
C MET A 33 -9.11 -1.11 4.59
N THR A 34 -8.77 -1.78 5.69
CA THR A 34 -8.18 -1.18 6.88
C THR A 34 -6.84 -1.83 7.15
N PHE A 35 -5.78 -1.02 7.19
CA PHE A 35 -4.41 -1.47 7.41
C PHE A 35 -4.01 -1.24 8.85
N LYS A 36 -3.66 -2.32 9.55
CA LYS A 36 -3.17 -2.26 10.93
C LYS A 36 -1.71 -2.66 10.98
N CYS A 37 -0.86 -1.76 11.45
CA CYS A 37 0.54 -2.10 11.65
C CYS A 37 0.68 -3.11 12.82
N HIS A 38 1.43 -4.19 12.60
CA HIS A 38 1.71 -5.17 13.65
C HIS A 38 2.48 -4.59 14.84
N THR A 39 3.32 -3.56 14.61
CA THR A 39 4.18 -2.95 15.63
C THR A 39 3.54 -1.75 16.33
N CYS A 40 3.13 -0.67 15.63
CA CYS A 40 2.48 0.48 16.30
C CYS A 40 1.01 0.26 16.64
N LYS A 41 0.38 -0.79 16.09
CA LYS A 41 -1.09 -0.98 16.13
C LYS A 41 -1.90 0.18 15.52
N LYS A 42 -1.24 1.15 14.86
CA LYS A 42 -1.89 2.24 14.13
C LYS A 42 -2.74 1.64 13.01
N VAL A 43 -3.95 2.16 12.89
CA VAL A 43 -4.91 1.82 11.86
C VAL A 43 -4.94 2.93 10.82
N SER A 44 -4.74 2.59 9.55
CA SER A 44 -4.84 3.49 8.40
C SER A 44 -5.96 2.98 7.48
N ILE A 45 -6.84 3.88 7.04
CA ILE A 45 -7.96 3.54 6.15
C ILE A 45 -7.69 4.18 4.78
N MET A 46 -7.67 3.37 3.72
CA MET A 46 -7.54 3.85 2.36
C MET A 46 -8.95 4.06 1.79
N LYS A 47 -9.37 5.32 1.65
CA LYS A 47 -10.76 5.65 1.27
C LYS A 47 -10.96 5.83 -0.24
N LYS A 48 -9.94 6.26 -1.00
CA LYS A 48 -9.99 6.53 -2.44
C LYS A 48 -8.59 6.45 -3.05
N TYR A 49 -8.11 5.24 -3.33
CA TYR A 49 -6.83 5.05 -4.00
C TYR A 49 -7.06 4.32 -5.32
N THR A 50 -6.41 4.81 -6.37
CA THR A 50 -6.28 4.09 -7.63
C THR A 50 -4.94 3.36 -7.69
N GLU A 51 -4.81 2.42 -8.62
CA GLU A 51 -3.53 1.75 -8.87
C GLU A 51 -2.42 2.76 -9.21
N GLY A 52 -2.76 3.83 -9.96
CA GLY A 52 -1.86 4.93 -10.26
C GLY A 52 -1.39 5.70 -9.01
N ASP A 53 -2.27 5.92 -8.03
CA ASP A 53 -1.89 6.58 -6.77
C ASP A 53 -0.86 5.79 -5.96
N ILE A 54 -0.94 4.46 -6.03
CA ILE A 54 0.04 3.59 -5.38
C ILE A 54 1.34 3.64 -6.17
N VAL A 55 1.32 3.39 -7.48
CA VAL A 55 2.50 3.40 -8.36
C VAL A 55 3.29 4.71 -8.24
N ALA A 56 2.62 5.86 -8.11
CA ALA A 56 3.26 7.16 -7.95
C ALA A 56 3.97 7.37 -6.60
N LYS A 57 3.62 6.59 -5.56
CA LYS A 57 4.11 6.73 -4.18
C LYS A 57 5.04 5.60 -3.74
N VAL A 58 5.19 4.57 -4.57
CA VAL A 58 6.10 3.46 -4.27
C VAL A 58 7.55 3.94 -4.39
N ASP A 59 8.41 3.47 -3.50
CA ASP A 59 9.85 3.71 -3.61
C ASP A 59 10.51 2.83 -4.68
N LYS A 60 11.83 3.02 -4.89
CA LYS A 60 12.62 2.25 -5.86
C LYS A 60 12.68 0.74 -5.54
N ASP A 61 12.39 0.36 -4.30
CA ASP A 61 12.35 -1.04 -3.82
C ASP A 61 10.93 -1.61 -3.85
N ASN A 62 9.98 -0.97 -4.53
CA ASN A 62 8.57 -1.32 -4.57
C ASN A 62 7.87 -1.34 -3.20
N ARG A 63 8.31 -0.48 -2.27
CA ARG A 63 7.67 -0.32 -0.97
C ARG A 63 6.75 0.89 -0.94
N TYR A 64 5.53 0.68 -0.44
CA TYR A 64 4.56 1.72 -0.14
C TYR A 64 4.49 1.96 1.38
N TYR A 65 4.71 3.19 1.82
CA TYR A 65 4.69 3.54 3.25
C TYR A 65 3.36 4.16 3.69
N LEU A 66 2.66 3.46 4.60
CA LEU A 66 1.41 3.87 5.27
C LEU A 66 1.64 4.72 6.53
#